data_AF-A0A7Y7LYP1-F1
#
_entry.id   AF-A0A7Y7LYP1-F1
#
_cell.length_a   1.000
_cell.length_b   1.000
_cell.length_c   1.000
_cell.angle_alpha   90.00
_cell.angle_beta   90.00
_cell.angle_gamma   90.00
#
_symmetry.space_group_name_H-M   'P 1'
#
loop_
_entity.id
_entity.type
_entity.pdbx_description
1 polymer ?
#
loop_
_entity_poly.entity_id
_entity_poly.type
_entity_poly.pdbx_seq_one_letter_code
_entity_poly.pdbx_strand_id
1 'polypeptide(L)' 'MDREFFEPQQAAELLHCSEAWLRAGAANCKFPHLAWGKGKIVFTDKHLEEIVDLREIRAHSTAQDITRRIGTRATGRPH' A
#
# COMPACT_ATOMS: atom_id res chain seq x y z
N MET A 1 10.09 -19.58 16.82
CA MET A 1 9.82 -18.29 16.15
C MET A 1 8.51 -17.77 16.69
N ASP A 2 8.58 -16.84 17.61
CA ASP A 2 7.43 -16.11 18.16
C ASP A 2 6.85 -15.25 17.04
N ARG A 3 5.65 -15.59 16.56
CA ARG A 3 4.95 -14.76 15.57
C ARG A 3 4.35 -13.58 16.32
N GLU A 4 4.88 -12.40 16.07
CA GLU A 4 4.33 -11.16 16.60
C GLU A 4 3.07 -10.77 15.81
N PHE A 5 2.02 -10.44 16.54
CA PHE A 5 0.76 -9.95 15.99
C PHE A 5 0.67 -8.45 16.26
N PHE A 6 0.43 -7.68 15.22
CA PHE A 6 0.31 -6.24 15.25
C PHE A 6 -1.15 -5.85 15.02
N GLU A 7 -1.72 -5.06 15.92
CA GLU A 7 -3.00 -4.41 15.66
C GLU A 7 -2.87 -3.41 14.49
N PRO A 8 -3.97 -3.06 13.79
CA PRO A 8 -3.93 -2.14 12.64
C PRO A 8 -3.25 -0.81 12.96
N GLN A 9 -3.35 -0.32 14.19
CA GLN A 9 -2.67 0.91 14.63
C GLN A 9 -1.15 0.73 14.68
N GLN A 10 -0.66 -0.35 15.29
CA GLN A 10 0.79 -0.64 15.35
C GLN A 10 1.38 -0.90 13.95
N ALA A 11 0.66 -1.65 13.12
CA ALA A 11 1.03 -1.88 11.73
C ALA A 11 1.14 -0.56 10.93
N ALA A 12 0.25 0.39 11.19
CA ALA A 12 0.29 1.71 10.56
C ALA A 12 1.53 2.50 10.95
N GLU A 13 1.94 2.45 12.22
CA GLU A 13 3.16 3.10 12.70
C GLU A 13 4.41 2.49 12.06
N LEU A 14 4.51 1.16 12.02
CA LEU A 14 5.64 0.45 11.41
C LEU A 14 5.78 0.76 9.91
N LEU A 15 4.66 0.85 9.20
CA LEU A 15 4.64 1.12 7.76
C LEU A 15 4.67 2.62 7.40
N HIS A 16 4.63 3.50 8.41
CA HIS A 16 4.42 4.95 8.25
C HIS A 16 3.21 5.24 7.34
N CYS A 17 2.10 4.56 7.61
CA CYS A 17 0.84 4.59 6.86
C CYS A 17 -0.32 5.03 7.77
N SER A 18 -1.51 5.20 7.19
CA SER A 18 -2.73 5.45 7.96
C SER A 18 -3.43 4.14 8.35
N GLU A 19 -3.87 4.00 9.61
CA GLU A 19 -4.66 2.84 10.07
C GLU A 19 -5.90 2.63 9.19
N ALA A 20 -6.61 3.71 8.87
CA ALA A 20 -7.82 3.65 8.04
C ALA A 20 -7.55 3.02 6.67
N TRP A 21 -6.36 3.23 6.11
CA TRP A 21 -5.94 2.62 4.85
C TRP A 21 -5.72 1.12 4.99
N LEU A 22 -5.03 0.68 6.05
CA LEU A 22 -4.85 -0.75 6.34
C LEU A 22 -6.19 -1.46 6.57
N ARG A 23 -7.07 -0.83 7.35
CA ARG A 23 -8.40 -1.37 7.66
C ARG A 23 -9.29 -1.45 6.42
N ALA A 24 -9.28 -0.43 5.58
CA ALA A 24 -9.99 -0.43 4.31
C ALA A 24 -9.45 -1.53 3.37
N GLY A 25 -8.13 -1.69 3.27
CA GLY A 25 -7.54 -2.74 2.44
C GLY A 25 -7.85 -4.15 2.95
N ALA A 26 -7.85 -4.37 4.26
CA ALA A 26 -8.31 -5.62 4.87
C ALA A 26 -9.80 -5.89 4.59
N ALA A 27 -10.67 -4.89 4.77
CA ALA A 27 -12.10 -5.01 4.49
C ALA A 27 -12.40 -5.32 3.02
N ASN A 28 -11.58 -4.82 2.09
CA ASN A 28 -11.69 -5.10 0.66
C ASN A 28 -10.96 -6.39 0.23
N CYS A 29 -10.48 -7.22 1.18
CA CYS A 29 -9.68 -8.41 0.92
C CYS A 29 -8.42 -8.15 0.05
N LYS A 30 -7.89 -6.92 0.07
CA LYS A 30 -6.68 -6.52 -0.66
C LYS A 30 -5.41 -6.73 0.15
N PHE A 31 -5.51 -6.71 1.48
CA PHE A 31 -4.37 -6.92 2.37
C PHE A 31 -4.51 -8.22 3.15
N PRO A 32 -3.43 -9.00 3.25
CA PRO A 32 -3.43 -10.20 4.07
C PRO A 32 -3.60 -9.79 5.54
N HIS A 33 -4.55 -10.43 6.21
CA HIS A 33 -4.86 -10.18 7.62
C HIS A 33 -5.38 -11.44 8.27
N LEU A 34 -5.28 -11.50 9.60
CA LEU A 34 -5.92 -12.54 10.40
C LEU A 34 -7.11 -11.94 11.13
N ALA A 35 -8.27 -12.60 11.01
CA ALA A 35 -9.41 -12.31 11.84
C ALA A 35 -9.14 -12.83 13.26
N TRP A 36 -8.97 -11.92 14.20
CA TRP A 36 -8.92 -12.21 15.63
C TRP A 36 -10.32 -11.96 16.21
N GLY A 37 -10.73 -12.73 17.22
CA GLY A 37 -12.12 -12.76 17.71
C GLY A 37 -12.83 -11.40 17.87
N LYS A 38 -14.17 -11.39 17.83
CA LYS A 38 -15.02 -10.16 17.84
C LYS A 38 -14.77 -9.20 16.66
N GLY A 39 -14.33 -9.72 15.50
CA GLY A 39 -14.17 -8.90 14.28
C GLY A 39 -12.98 -7.95 14.33
N LYS A 40 -12.00 -8.22 15.20
CA LYS A 40 -10.71 -7.54 15.17
C LYS A 40 -9.86 -8.15 14.06
N ILE A 41 -8.96 -7.35 13.51
CA ILE A 41 -7.96 -7.82 12.56
C ILE A 41 -6.58 -7.62 13.16
N VAL A 42 -5.67 -8.55 12.89
CA VAL A 42 -4.26 -8.43 13.24
C VAL A 42 -3.38 -8.78 12.04
N PHE A 43 -2.21 -8.17 11.98
CA PHE A 43 -1.19 -8.39 10.97
C PHE A 43 -0.01 -9.12 11.60
N THR A 44 0.70 -9.95 10.83
CA THR A 44 2.00 -10.51 11.26
C THR A 44 3.11 -9.81 10.50
N ASP A 45 4.35 -10.01 10.90
CA ASP A 45 5.56 -9.57 10.18
C ASP A 45 5.43 -9.82 8.67
N LYS A 46 5.16 -11.07 8.29
CA LYS A 46 4.94 -11.48 6.90
C LYS A 46 3.81 -10.73 6.20
N HIS A 47 2.73 -10.39 6.91
CA HIS A 47 1.66 -9.60 6.29
C HIS A 47 2.11 -8.18 6.00
N LEU A 48 2.91 -7.58 6.89
CA LEU A 48 3.44 -6.23 6.68
C LEU A 48 4.41 -6.20 5.49
N GLU A 49 5.30 -7.19 5.38
CA GLU A 49 6.22 -7.32 4.24
C GLU A 49 5.46 -7.38 2.91
N GLU A 50 4.42 -8.22 2.83
CA GLU A 50 3.58 -8.32 1.63
C GLU A 50 2.82 -7.01 1.32
N ILE A 51 2.36 -6.30 2.35
CA ILE A 51 1.69 -5.00 2.18
C ILE A 51 2.66 -3.94 1.64
N VAL A 52 3.92 -3.96 2.08
CA VAL A 52 4.99 -3.09 1.57
C VAL A 52 5.25 -3.37 0.10
N ASP A 53 5.41 -4.64 -0.27
CA ASP A 53 5.62 -5.06 -1.67
C ASP A 53 4.48 -4.59 -2.58
N LEU A 54 3.22 -4.84 -2.16
CA LEU A 54 2.02 -4.37 -2.88
C LEU A 54 1.95 -2.84 -3.01
N ARG A 55 2.49 -2.09 -2.05
CA ARG A 55 2.56 -0.62 -2.09
C ARG A 55 3.63 -0.17 -3.07
N GLU A 56 4.80 -0.80 -3.07
CA GLU A 56 5.92 -0.46 -3.96
C GLU A 56 5.53 -0.65 -5.42
N ILE A 57 4.86 -1.76 -5.75
CA ILE A 57 4.33 -2.05 -7.10
C ILE A 57 3.37 -0.94 -7.56
N ARG A 58 2.48 -0.45 -6.68
CA ARG A 58 1.55 0.63 -7.02
C ARG A 58 2.24 2.00 -7.15
N ALA A 59 3.23 2.30 -6.31
CA ALA A 59 4.01 3.53 -6.42
C ALA A 59 4.78 3.58 -7.74
N HIS A 60 5.40 2.47 -8.13
CA HIS A 60 6.07 2.33 -9.43
C HIS A 60 5.10 2.46 -10.61
N SER A 61 3.93 1.84 -10.54
CA SER A 61 2.91 1.94 -11.60
C SER A 61 2.42 3.39 -11.80
N THR A 62 2.33 4.17 -10.72
CA THR A 62 1.88 5.57 -10.79
C THR A 62 2.99 6.50 -11.30
N ALA A 63 4.25 6.26 -10.93
CA ALA A 63 5.39 7.03 -11.44
C ALA A 63 5.65 6.81 -12.94
N GLN A 64 5.37 5.61 -13.44
CA GLN A 64 5.52 5.25 -14.85
C GLN A 64 4.43 5.86 -15.75
N ASP A 65 3.20 6.09 -15.23
CA ASP A 65 2.12 6.74 -16.02
C ASP A 65 2.37 8.24 -16.21
N ILE A 66 2.95 8.92 -15.20
CA ILE A 66 3.22 10.36 -15.26
C ILE A 66 4.39 10.66 -16.22
N THR A 67 5.37 9.77 -16.32
CA THR A 67 6.55 9.94 -17.20
C THR A 67 6.20 9.74 -18.69
N ARG A 68 5.14 8.99 -19.01
CA ARG A 68 4.76 8.69 -20.41
C ARG A 68 4.03 9.84 -21.12
N ARG A 69 3.61 10.91 -20.41
CA ARG A 69 2.85 12.03 -20.99
C ARG A 69 3.67 13.30 -21.26
N ILE A 70 4.92 13.38 -20.82
CA ILE A 70 5.80 14.53 -21.09
C ILE A 70 6.65 14.22 -22.32
N GLY A 71 5.99 14.12 -23.47
CA GLY A 71 6.63 13.65 -24.69
C GLY A 71 5.87 14.00 -25.96
N THR A 72 5.42 15.25 -26.12
CA THR A 72 5.09 15.77 -27.45
C THR A 72 6.02 16.92 -27.80
N ARG A 73 6.82 16.64 -28.84
CA ARG A 73 7.86 17.48 -29.44
C ARG A 73 7.23 18.68 -30.16
N ALA A 74 8.06 19.70 -30.32
CA ALA A 74 7.85 20.98 -31.00
C ALA A 74 7.08 20.95 -32.34
N THR A 75 6.32 22.01 -32.61
CA THR A 75 6.34 22.76 -33.90
C THR A 75 5.65 24.11 -33.61
N GLY A 76 6.34 25.24 -33.53
CA GLY A 76 6.79 26.03 -34.68
C GLY A 76 5.98 27.34 -34.73
N ARG A 77 6.61 28.47 -34.35
CA ARG A 77 6.14 29.81 -34.78
C ARG A 77 6.04 29.80 -36.31
N PRO A 78 5.06 30.48 -36.90
CA PRO A 78 5.49 31.74 -37.53
C PRO A 78 4.45 32.88 -37.63
N HIS A 79 5.02 34.10 -37.69
CA HIS A 79 4.55 35.42 -38.17
C HIS A 79 3.12 35.89 -37.91
#